data_AF-A0A172XUQ6-F1
#
_entry.id   AF-A0A172XUQ6-F1
#
_cell.length_a   1.000
_cell.length_b   1.000
_cell.length_c   1.000
_cell.angle_alpha   90.00
_cell.angle_beta   90.00
_cell.angle_gamma   90.00
#
_symmetry.space_group_name_H-M   'P 1'
#
loop_
_entity.id
_entity.type
_entity.pdbx_description
1 polymer ?
#
loop_
_entity_poly.entity_id
_entity_poly.type
_entity_poly.pdbx_seq_one_letter_code
_entity_poly.pdbx_strand_id
1 'polypeptide(L)'
;MKKELIEELFLKFENASHLYKDIECWSARDLQEILNYTKWDNFLKVIEKAKKACENVGEDVQNHFADIGKMVLLGSGSEREILDIALTRYGCYLVAQNGDSSKSEIAFAQTYFAVQTRKQEIIEKRLLDVARVTARERLSKTEKKLSGIIYERGVDDRSFSVIRSKGDQALFGGFTTNDMKKKLNVPQSRPLADFLPTLTIKAKDFATELTSHNVVEKDLNGDSQITNEHIENNLAVRKMLGERGIKPENLPALEDIKKVQRKLDGDEKKILKQTKKK
;
A
#
# COMPACT_ATOMS: atom_id res chain seq x y z
N MET A 1 12.60 21.35 -14.65
CA MET A 1 13.40 21.75 -13.48
C MET A 1 14.72 20.99 -13.50
N LYS A 2 15.84 21.63 -13.14
CA LYS A 2 17.16 21.00 -13.17
C LYS A 2 17.25 19.96 -12.04
N LYS A 3 17.33 18.68 -12.39
CA LYS A 3 17.49 17.54 -11.46
C LYS A 3 18.69 17.72 -10.52
N GLU A 4 19.73 18.40 -11.00
CA GLU A 4 20.96 18.71 -10.28
C GLU A 4 20.72 19.58 -9.04
N LEU A 5 19.84 20.59 -9.12
CA LEU A 5 19.55 21.48 -7.99
C LEU A 5 18.80 20.75 -6.85
N ILE A 6 17.96 19.77 -7.22
CA ILE A 6 17.23 18.90 -6.29
C ILE A 6 18.22 18.06 -5.48
N GLU A 7 19.16 17.44 -6.19
CA GLU A 7 20.21 16.61 -5.60
C GLU A 7 21.13 17.45 -4.70
N GLU A 8 21.48 18.67 -5.12
CA GLU A 8 22.30 19.57 -4.33
C GLU A 8 21.61 20.02 -3.03
N LEU A 9 20.37 20.51 -3.10
CA LEU A 9 19.62 20.93 -1.91
C LEU A 9 19.36 19.77 -0.95
N PHE A 10 19.06 18.59 -1.49
CA PHE A 10 18.90 17.39 -0.69
C PHE A 10 20.20 16.98 -0.02
N LEU A 11 21.33 16.98 -0.72
CA LEU A 11 22.63 16.66 -0.15
C LEU A 11 23.05 17.67 0.92
N LYS A 12 22.80 18.97 0.71
CA LYS A 12 23.01 20.01 1.73
C LYS A 12 22.19 19.75 2.99
N PHE A 13 20.93 19.35 2.83
CA PHE A 13 20.07 18.96 3.95
C PHE A 13 20.62 17.73 4.67
N GLU A 14 20.90 16.62 3.98
CA GLU A 14 21.39 15.39 4.61
C GLU A 14 22.73 15.61 5.33
N ASN A 15 23.65 16.38 4.73
CA ASN A 15 24.97 16.65 5.32
C ASN A 15 24.92 17.61 6.53
N ALA A 16 23.83 18.34 6.72
CA ALA A 16 23.64 19.22 7.89
C ALA A 16 23.10 18.47 9.12
N SER A 17 22.82 17.17 8.99
CA SER A 17 22.42 16.34 10.11
C SER A 17 23.58 16.10 11.08
N HIS A 18 23.24 15.97 12.36
CA HIS A 18 24.15 15.58 13.43
C HIS A 18 23.40 14.76 14.47
N LEU A 19 24.12 14.07 15.35
CA LEU A 19 23.50 13.38 16.48
C LEU A 19 23.41 14.33 17.68
N TYR A 20 22.21 14.50 18.20
CA TYR A 20 21.93 15.17 19.47
C TYR A 20 21.24 14.18 20.40
N LYS A 21 21.90 13.82 21.51
CA LYS A 21 21.43 12.77 22.44
C LYS A 21 21.07 11.46 21.73
N ASP A 22 21.96 11.01 20.84
CA ASP A 22 21.80 9.81 20.01
C ASP A 22 20.61 9.83 19.03
N ILE A 23 20.01 10.99 18.80
CA ILE A 23 18.92 11.22 17.84
C ILE A 23 19.44 12.06 16.66
N GLU A 24 19.08 11.66 15.44
CA GLU A 24 19.38 12.43 14.23
C GLU A 24 18.61 13.76 14.22
N CYS A 25 19.36 14.86 14.24
CA CYS A 25 18.86 16.23 14.36
C CYS A 25 19.55 17.21 13.41
N TRP A 26 18.91 18.36 13.20
CA TRP A 26 19.42 19.50 12.45
C TRP A 26 19.37 20.75 13.32
N SER A 27 20.37 21.60 13.19
CA SER A 27 20.35 22.94 13.76
C SER A 27 19.35 23.80 13.00
N ALA A 28 18.42 24.46 13.69
CA ALA A 28 17.51 25.41 13.07
C ALA A 28 18.27 26.61 12.46
N ARG A 29 19.41 27.00 13.03
CA ARG A 29 20.31 28.00 12.40
C ARG A 29 20.87 27.53 11.06
N ASP A 30 21.30 26.28 10.95
CA ASP A 30 21.80 25.77 9.66
C ASP A 30 20.65 25.59 8.66
N LEU A 31 19.50 25.11 9.13
CA LEU A 31 18.32 24.95 8.30
C LEU A 31 17.79 26.30 7.77
N GLN A 32 17.93 27.38 8.55
CA GLN A 32 17.60 28.74 8.13
C GLN A 32 18.35 29.10 6.84
N GLU A 33 19.65 28.82 6.77
CA GLU A 33 20.49 29.13 5.61
C GLU A 33 20.15 28.22 4.42
N ILE A 34 19.97 26.91 4.66
CA ILE A 34 19.60 25.95 3.63
C ILE A 34 18.25 26.30 2.99
N LEU A 35 17.29 26.78 3.78
CA LEU A 35 15.97 27.21 3.31
C LEU A 35 15.92 28.69 2.89
N ASN A 36 17.09 29.34 2.81
CA ASN A 36 17.27 30.69 2.29
C ASN A 36 16.47 31.77 3.04
N TYR A 37 16.43 31.70 4.37
CA TYR A 37 15.90 32.74 5.24
C TYR A 37 17.03 33.65 5.72
N THR A 38 17.01 34.93 5.34
CA THR A 38 18.07 35.87 5.75
C THR A 38 17.95 36.33 7.20
N LYS A 39 16.73 36.42 7.73
CA LYS A 39 16.45 36.93 9.09
C LYS A 39 15.93 35.80 9.98
N TRP A 40 16.58 35.59 11.12
CA TRP A 40 16.17 34.60 12.12
C TRP A 40 14.71 34.77 12.56
N ASP A 41 14.26 35.99 12.85
CA ASP A 41 12.87 36.24 13.30
C ASP A 41 11.81 35.79 12.29
N ASN A 42 12.13 35.84 10.99
CA ASN A 42 11.21 35.35 9.96
C ASN A 42 11.18 33.83 9.93
N PHE A 43 12.32 33.19 10.15
CA PHE A 43 12.41 31.73 10.21
C PHE A 43 11.78 31.17 11.49
N LEU A 44 11.96 31.85 12.63
CA LEU A 44 11.32 31.50 13.89
C LEU A 44 9.79 31.48 13.75
N LYS A 45 9.20 32.44 13.03
CA LYS A 45 7.76 32.42 12.73
C LYS A 45 7.32 31.17 11.96
N VAL A 46 8.17 30.62 11.10
CA VAL A 46 7.90 29.36 10.38
C VAL A 46 8.00 28.17 11.33
N ILE A 47 9.02 28.16 12.21
CA ILE A 47 9.16 27.13 13.24
C ILE A 47 7.93 27.13 14.16
N GLU A 48 7.45 28.29 14.59
CA GLU A 48 6.25 28.37 15.44
C GLU A 48 4.98 27.87 14.74
N LYS A 49 4.86 28.06 13.41
CA LYS A 49 3.79 27.41 12.63
C LYS A 49 3.97 25.89 12.59
N ALA A 50 5.20 25.41 12.41
CA ALA A 50 5.52 23.99 12.39
C ALA A 50 5.25 23.31 13.74
N LYS A 51 5.60 23.95 14.87
CA LYS A 51 5.26 23.48 16.22
C LYS A 51 3.74 23.36 16.42
N LYS A 52 2.97 24.36 15.99
CA LYS A 52 1.49 24.29 16.01
C LYS A 52 0.94 23.14 15.15
N ALA A 53 1.54 22.89 13.99
CA ALA A 53 1.13 21.78 13.14
C ALA A 53 1.41 20.42 13.81
N CYS A 54 2.56 20.29 14.50
CA CYS A 54 2.93 19.13 15.32
C CYS A 54 1.91 18.88 16.45
N GLU A 55 1.60 19.93 17.23
CA GLU A 55 0.63 19.85 18.34
C GLU A 55 -0.77 19.45 17.84
N ASN A 56 -1.22 20.02 16.72
CA ASN A 56 -2.55 19.73 16.16
C ASN A 56 -2.74 18.27 15.73
N VAL A 57 -1.66 17.53 15.44
CA VAL A 57 -1.73 16.10 15.12
C VAL A 57 -1.52 15.21 16.35
N GLY A 58 -1.42 15.81 17.54
CA GLY A 58 -1.29 15.11 18.83
C GLY A 58 0.14 14.70 19.20
N GLU A 59 1.14 15.18 18.46
CA GLU A 59 2.56 14.91 18.74
C GLU A 59 3.12 15.92 19.74
N ASP A 60 3.97 15.45 20.67
CA ASP A 60 4.66 16.33 21.62
C ASP A 60 5.75 17.13 20.89
N VAL A 61 5.62 18.46 20.91
CA VAL A 61 6.54 19.40 20.29
C VAL A 61 7.99 19.20 20.78
N GLN A 62 8.19 18.86 22.06
CA GLN A 62 9.53 18.70 22.64
C GLN A 62 10.28 17.48 22.06
N ASN A 63 9.57 16.49 21.50
CA ASN A 63 10.19 15.35 20.83
C ASN A 63 10.81 15.73 19.48
N HIS A 64 10.39 16.85 18.88
CA HIS A 64 10.76 17.22 17.52
C HIS A 64 11.46 18.58 17.41
N PHE A 65 11.30 19.45 18.41
CA PHE A 65 11.81 20.82 18.47
C PHE A 65 12.44 21.07 19.85
N ALA A 66 13.68 20.63 20.05
CA ALA A 66 14.38 20.81 21.32
C ALA A 66 15.16 22.13 21.33
N ASP A 67 14.85 23.03 22.26
CA ASP A 67 15.59 24.29 22.41
C ASP A 67 17.01 24.00 22.95
N ILE A 68 18.03 24.48 22.23
CA ILE A 68 19.45 24.26 22.53
C ILE A 68 20.26 25.56 22.34
N GLY A 69 21.52 25.54 22.77
CA GLY A 69 22.50 26.60 22.45
C GLY A 69 23.43 26.17 21.32
N LYS A 70 23.82 27.12 20.47
CA LYS A 70 24.85 26.94 19.44
C LYS A 70 25.98 27.94 19.65
N MET A 71 27.22 27.47 19.67
CA MET A 71 28.40 28.33 19.71
C MET A 71 28.73 28.84 18.30
N VAL A 72 28.95 30.14 18.16
CA VAL A 72 29.33 30.78 16.90
C VAL A 72 30.57 31.66 17.08
N LEU A 73 31.44 31.66 16.06
CA LEU A 73 32.64 32.47 16.04
C LEU A 73 32.31 33.92 15.66
N LEU A 74 32.77 34.89 16.44
CA LEU A 74 32.65 36.31 16.13
C LEU A 74 33.83 36.78 15.25
N GLY A 75 33.66 37.90 14.54
CA GLY A 75 34.71 38.50 13.72
C GLY A 75 35.97 38.92 14.49
N SER A 76 35.89 38.98 15.82
CA SER A 76 37.00 39.19 16.76
C SER A 76 37.77 37.93 17.12
N GLY A 77 37.36 36.75 16.65
CA GLY A 77 37.94 35.44 17.00
C GLY A 77 37.43 34.84 18.32
N SER A 78 36.56 35.55 19.06
CA SER A 78 35.90 35.06 20.27
C SER A 78 34.60 34.31 19.94
N GLU A 79 34.23 33.31 20.73
CA GLU A 79 32.97 32.58 20.55
C GLU A 79 31.83 33.14 21.40
N ARG A 80 30.59 33.00 20.93
CA ARG A 80 29.37 33.36 21.66
C ARG A 80 28.30 32.30 21.48
N GLU A 81 27.58 31.98 22.55
CA GLU A 81 26.41 31.13 22.50
C GLU A 81 25.17 31.91 22.00
N ILE A 82 24.46 31.34 21.04
CA ILE A 82 23.18 31.84 20.54
C ILE A 82 22.09 30.78 20.72
N LEU A 83 20.85 31.23 20.92
CA LEU A 83 19.68 30.35 20.97
C LEU A 83 19.53 29.61 19.65
N ASP A 84 19.29 28.30 19.68
CA ASP A 84 19.06 27.45 18.53
C ASP A 84 18.02 26.37 18.87
N ILE A 85 17.58 25.60 17.88
CA ILE A 85 16.62 24.51 18.06
C ILE A 85 17.15 23.29 17.32
N ALA A 86 17.28 22.17 18.02
CA ALA A 86 17.53 20.87 17.43
C ALA A 86 16.21 20.33 16.88
N LEU A 87 16.15 20.17 15.57
CA LEU A 87 15.01 19.69 14.82
C LEU A 87 15.24 18.24 14.44
N THR A 88 14.35 17.33 14.80
CA THR A 88 14.36 15.99 14.21
C THR A 88 14.06 16.07 12.71
N ARG A 89 14.30 14.98 11.96
CA ARG A 89 13.93 14.89 10.54
C ARG A 89 12.45 15.25 10.30
N TYR A 90 11.56 14.79 11.18
CA TYR A 90 10.14 15.13 11.15
C TYR A 90 9.90 16.63 11.37
N GLY A 91 10.56 17.22 12.38
CA GLY A 91 10.53 18.67 12.62
C GLY A 91 10.98 19.48 11.41
N CYS A 92 12.06 19.07 10.74
CA CYS A 92 12.53 19.69 9.51
C CYS A 92 11.49 19.65 8.38
N TYR A 93 10.80 18.52 8.21
CA TYR A 93 9.72 18.39 7.22
C TYR A 93 8.55 19.31 7.53
N LEU A 94 8.14 19.43 8.80
CA LEU A 94 7.09 20.37 9.22
C LEU A 94 7.50 21.83 8.96
N VAL A 95 8.76 22.19 9.23
CA VAL A 95 9.29 23.54 8.91
C VAL A 95 9.22 23.81 7.41
N ALA A 96 9.65 22.86 6.57
CA ALA A 96 9.60 23.00 5.12
C ALA A 96 8.16 23.10 4.59
N GLN A 97 7.22 22.32 5.14
CA GLN A 97 5.81 22.36 4.76
C GLN A 97 5.14 23.71 5.11
N ASN A 98 5.51 24.31 6.23
CA ASN A 98 4.93 25.56 6.74
C ASN A 98 5.69 26.83 6.30
N GLY A 99 6.74 26.68 5.51
CA GLY A 99 7.56 27.78 5.02
C GLY A 99 6.88 28.66 3.97
N ASP A 100 7.50 29.80 3.69
CA ASP A 100 7.10 30.74 2.64
C ASP A 100 7.38 30.15 1.24
N SER A 101 6.32 29.82 0.50
CA SER A 101 6.38 29.23 -0.84
C SER A 101 6.94 30.18 -1.91
N SER A 102 7.15 31.46 -1.61
CA SER A 102 7.87 32.37 -2.51
C SER A 102 9.37 32.07 -2.58
N LYS A 103 9.91 31.32 -1.61
CA LYS A 103 11.30 30.85 -1.60
C LYS A 103 11.42 29.57 -2.43
N SER A 104 12.40 29.54 -3.33
CA SER A 104 12.65 28.41 -4.24
C SER A 104 12.86 27.09 -3.49
N GLU A 105 13.56 27.12 -2.37
CA GLU A 105 13.93 25.97 -1.54
C GLU A 105 12.72 25.37 -0.84
N ILE A 106 11.80 26.23 -0.37
CA ILE A 106 10.52 25.81 0.23
C ILE A 106 9.58 25.25 -0.84
N ALA A 107 9.37 25.98 -1.95
CA ALA A 107 8.54 25.51 -3.06
C ALA A 107 9.04 24.18 -3.62
N PHE A 108 10.37 24.01 -3.64
CA PHE A 108 11.02 22.77 -4.01
C PHE A 108 10.70 21.63 -3.03
N ALA A 109 10.88 21.84 -1.72
CA ALA A 109 10.57 20.83 -0.71
C ALA A 109 9.08 20.41 -0.76
N GLN A 110 8.16 21.37 -0.91
CA GLN A 110 6.72 21.09 -1.07
C GLN A 110 6.43 20.26 -2.33
N THR A 111 7.07 20.59 -3.44
CA THR A 111 6.97 19.80 -4.69
C THR A 111 7.52 18.39 -4.51
N TYR A 112 8.66 18.26 -3.81
CA TYR A 112 9.24 16.96 -3.49
C TYR A 112 8.28 16.11 -2.68
N PHE A 113 7.64 16.65 -1.63
CA PHE A 113 6.65 15.92 -0.84
C PHE A 113 5.44 15.49 -1.67
N ALA A 114 4.91 16.35 -2.54
CA ALA A 114 3.80 16.00 -3.43
C ALA A 114 4.17 14.83 -4.37
N VAL A 115 5.38 14.88 -4.94
CA VAL A 115 5.88 13.82 -5.83
C VAL A 115 6.16 12.52 -5.08
N GLN A 116 6.81 12.57 -3.91
CA GLN A 116 7.08 11.36 -3.12
C GLN A 116 5.81 10.72 -2.60
N THR A 117 4.85 11.51 -2.11
CA THR A 117 3.54 11.01 -1.67
C THR A 117 2.85 10.30 -2.83
N ARG A 118 2.79 10.95 -4.00
CA ARG A 118 2.20 10.34 -5.19
C ARG A 118 2.93 9.05 -5.62
N LYS A 119 4.25 9.03 -5.54
CA LYS A 119 5.06 7.85 -5.84
C LYS A 119 4.72 6.70 -4.88
N GLN A 120 4.61 6.99 -3.59
CA GLN A 120 4.25 6.03 -2.56
C GLN A 120 2.84 5.46 -2.78
N GLU A 121 1.83 6.31 -3.02
CA GLU A 121 0.46 5.88 -3.35
C GLU A 121 0.41 4.93 -4.56
N ILE A 122 1.19 5.24 -5.60
CA ILE A 122 1.28 4.40 -6.82
C ILE A 122 1.93 3.05 -6.48
N ILE A 123 2.97 3.04 -5.67
CA ILE A 123 3.65 1.80 -5.23
C ILE A 123 2.69 0.94 -4.41
N GLU A 124 1.98 1.51 -3.44
CA GLU A 124 1.01 0.79 -2.61
C GLU A 124 -0.12 0.20 -3.46
N LYS A 125 -0.69 1.00 -4.36
CA LYS A 125 -1.68 0.51 -5.32
C LYS A 125 -1.13 -0.63 -6.16
N ARG A 126 0.10 -0.52 -6.65
CA ARG A 126 0.76 -1.56 -7.44
C ARG A 126 0.95 -2.84 -6.64
N LEU A 127 1.34 -2.76 -5.36
CA LEU A 127 1.48 -3.92 -4.49
C LEU A 127 0.14 -4.65 -4.28
N LEU A 128 -0.94 -3.89 -4.09
CA LEU A 128 -2.30 -4.44 -3.99
C LEU A 128 -2.73 -5.14 -5.29
N ASP A 129 -2.46 -4.51 -6.44
CA ASP A 129 -2.76 -5.06 -7.76
C ASP A 129 -1.98 -6.37 -8.01
N VAL A 130 -0.68 -6.40 -7.68
CA VAL A 130 0.16 -7.61 -7.76
C VAL A 130 -0.40 -8.71 -6.86
N ALA A 131 -0.68 -8.40 -5.59
CA ALA A 131 -1.21 -9.39 -4.65
C ALA A 131 -2.53 -10.00 -5.13
N ARG A 132 -3.39 -9.20 -5.77
CA ARG A 132 -4.66 -9.67 -6.34
C ARG A 132 -4.45 -10.58 -7.54
N VAL A 133 -3.58 -10.17 -8.48
CA VAL A 133 -3.17 -10.99 -9.62
C VAL A 133 -2.65 -12.34 -9.16
N THR A 134 -1.70 -12.35 -8.23
CA THR A 134 -1.09 -13.58 -7.71
C THR A 134 -2.14 -14.48 -7.04
N ALA A 135 -3.06 -13.90 -6.26
CA ALA A 135 -4.16 -14.66 -5.65
C ALA A 135 -5.06 -15.30 -6.71
N ARG A 136 -5.35 -14.60 -7.82
CA ARG A 136 -6.18 -15.12 -8.91
C ARG A 136 -5.50 -16.24 -9.67
N GLU A 137 -4.20 -16.10 -9.95
CA GLU A 137 -3.40 -17.13 -10.59
C GLU A 137 -3.33 -18.40 -9.73
N ARG A 138 -3.16 -18.22 -8.41
CA ARG A 138 -3.20 -19.32 -7.44
C ARG A 138 -4.54 -20.04 -7.47
N LEU A 139 -5.66 -19.30 -7.35
CA LEU A 139 -7.00 -19.87 -7.46
C LEU A 139 -7.18 -20.66 -8.77
N SER A 140 -6.73 -20.15 -9.92
CA SER A 140 -6.79 -20.90 -11.18
C SER A 140 -6.03 -22.24 -11.12
N LYS A 141 -4.84 -22.26 -10.48
CA LYS A 141 -4.04 -23.48 -10.33
C LYS A 141 -4.71 -24.47 -9.40
N THR A 142 -5.26 -24.00 -8.29
CA THR A 142 -5.99 -24.81 -7.31
C THR A 142 -7.28 -25.37 -7.89
N GLU A 143 -8.07 -24.57 -8.62
CA GLU A 143 -9.25 -25.05 -9.35
C GLU A 143 -8.87 -26.12 -10.40
N LYS A 144 -7.76 -25.93 -11.13
CA LYS A 144 -7.26 -26.91 -12.10
C LYS A 144 -6.84 -28.21 -11.42
N LYS A 145 -6.16 -28.13 -10.28
CA LYS A 145 -5.77 -29.29 -9.46
C LYS A 145 -7.01 -30.05 -8.98
N LEU A 146 -7.98 -29.36 -8.39
CA LEU A 146 -9.24 -29.96 -7.95
C LEU A 146 -9.95 -30.66 -9.13
N SER A 147 -10.05 -29.99 -10.27
CA SER A 147 -10.67 -30.54 -11.48
C SER A 147 -10.03 -31.86 -11.92
N GLY A 148 -8.70 -31.98 -11.85
CA GLY A 148 -8.00 -33.23 -12.15
C GLY A 148 -8.33 -34.34 -11.14
N ILE A 149 -8.28 -34.03 -9.84
CA ILE A 149 -8.56 -34.98 -8.75
C ILE A 149 -9.97 -35.56 -8.86
N ILE A 150 -10.97 -34.71 -9.11
CA ILE A 150 -12.37 -35.14 -9.15
C ILE A 150 -12.73 -35.84 -10.46
N TYR A 151 -12.01 -35.55 -11.55
CA TYR A 151 -12.20 -36.25 -12.83
C TYR A 151 -11.86 -37.74 -12.71
N GLU A 152 -10.76 -38.06 -12.04
CA GLU A 152 -10.38 -39.45 -11.72
C GLU A 152 -11.40 -40.16 -10.83
N ARG A 153 -12.31 -39.41 -10.19
CA ARG A 153 -13.35 -39.88 -9.26
C ARG A 153 -14.75 -39.82 -9.87
N GLY A 154 -14.85 -39.74 -11.19
CA GLY A 154 -16.11 -39.83 -11.94
C GLY A 154 -16.88 -38.53 -12.09
N VAL A 155 -16.28 -37.37 -11.85
CA VAL A 155 -16.90 -36.05 -12.07
C VAL A 155 -16.45 -35.46 -13.41
N ASP A 156 -17.39 -35.09 -14.27
CA ASP A 156 -17.07 -34.43 -15.55
C ASP A 156 -16.97 -32.89 -15.45
N ASP A 157 -16.52 -32.23 -16.51
CA ASP A 157 -16.35 -30.77 -16.54
C ASP A 157 -17.66 -29.99 -16.34
N ARG A 158 -18.78 -30.57 -16.80
CA ARG A 158 -20.11 -29.98 -16.63
C ARG A 158 -20.51 -29.99 -15.15
N SER A 159 -20.28 -31.12 -14.49
CA SER A 159 -20.57 -31.32 -13.08
C SER A 159 -19.63 -30.50 -12.20
N PHE A 160 -18.37 -30.34 -12.60
CA PHE A 160 -17.45 -29.41 -11.93
C PHE A 160 -17.94 -27.96 -11.97
N SER A 161 -18.49 -27.52 -13.10
CA SER A 161 -19.08 -26.18 -13.21
C SER A 161 -20.26 -25.98 -12.25
N VAL A 162 -21.07 -27.02 -12.04
CA VAL A 162 -22.18 -27.02 -11.07
C VAL A 162 -21.64 -27.02 -9.63
N ILE A 163 -20.64 -27.85 -9.31
CA ILE A 163 -19.98 -27.89 -8.01
C ILE A 163 -19.45 -26.50 -7.65
N ARG A 164 -18.71 -25.86 -8.55
CA ARG A 164 -18.19 -24.50 -8.32
C ARG A 164 -19.31 -23.48 -8.09
N SER A 165 -20.41 -23.57 -8.83
CA SER A 165 -21.55 -22.67 -8.62
C SER A 165 -22.26 -22.90 -7.29
N LYS A 166 -22.31 -24.14 -6.80
CA LYS A 166 -22.85 -24.46 -5.47
C LYS A 166 -21.90 -24.00 -4.35
N GLY A 167 -20.59 -24.11 -4.57
CA GLY A 167 -19.57 -23.52 -3.67
C GLY A 167 -19.72 -22.00 -3.58
N ASP A 168 -19.91 -21.32 -4.72
CA ASP A 168 -20.22 -19.89 -4.75
C ASP A 168 -21.50 -19.57 -3.97
N GLN A 169 -22.57 -20.35 -4.18
CA GLN A 169 -23.82 -20.18 -3.46
C GLN A 169 -23.62 -20.27 -1.93
N ALA A 170 -22.84 -21.24 -1.48
CA ALA A 170 -22.48 -21.39 -0.08
C ALA A 170 -21.66 -20.21 0.45
N LEU A 171 -20.61 -19.80 -0.27
CA LEU A 171 -19.71 -18.72 0.16
C LEU A 171 -20.40 -17.35 0.18
N PHE A 172 -21.24 -17.08 -0.81
CA PHE A 172 -21.92 -15.80 -1.02
C PHE A 172 -23.32 -15.74 -0.41
N GLY A 173 -23.67 -16.62 0.53
CA GLY A 173 -24.91 -16.46 1.31
C GLY A 173 -26.17 -16.67 0.48
N GLY A 174 -26.14 -17.63 -0.44
CA GLY A 174 -27.27 -18.00 -1.28
C GLY A 174 -27.17 -17.49 -2.72
N PHE A 175 -26.21 -16.62 -3.06
CA PHE A 175 -26.01 -16.13 -4.42
C PHE A 175 -25.15 -17.08 -5.26
N THR A 176 -25.71 -17.62 -6.34
CA THR A 176 -24.95 -18.44 -7.30
C THR A 176 -23.88 -17.60 -8.02
N THR A 177 -22.98 -18.25 -8.77
CA THR A 177 -22.03 -17.55 -9.64
C THR A 177 -22.73 -16.55 -10.57
N ASN A 178 -23.88 -16.92 -11.14
CA ASN A 178 -24.63 -16.07 -12.06
C ASN A 178 -25.30 -14.89 -11.36
N ASP A 179 -25.80 -15.08 -10.15
CA ASP A 179 -26.38 -13.99 -9.35
C ASP A 179 -25.32 -12.98 -8.96
N MET A 180 -24.16 -13.46 -8.53
CA MET A 180 -23.01 -12.60 -8.24
C MET A 180 -22.51 -11.86 -9.48
N LYS A 181 -22.47 -12.51 -10.65
CA LYS A 181 -22.15 -11.82 -11.91
C LYS A 181 -23.12 -10.68 -12.22
N LYS A 182 -24.43 -10.91 -12.04
CA LYS A 182 -25.45 -9.85 -12.21
C LYS A 182 -25.25 -8.72 -11.19
N LYS A 183 -25.12 -9.07 -9.91
CA LYS A 183 -24.94 -8.11 -8.81
C LYS A 183 -23.70 -7.23 -8.98
N LEU A 184 -22.59 -7.81 -9.47
CA LEU A 184 -21.32 -7.12 -9.65
C LEU A 184 -21.12 -6.57 -11.08
N ASN A 185 -22.14 -6.62 -11.95
CA ASN A 185 -22.06 -6.20 -13.35
C ASN A 185 -20.91 -6.85 -14.14
N VAL A 186 -20.65 -8.14 -13.88
CA VAL A 186 -19.61 -8.92 -14.56
C VAL A 186 -20.16 -9.45 -15.90
N PRO A 187 -19.44 -9.23 -17.02
CA PRO A 187 -19.83 -9.81 -18.31
C PRO A 187 -19.94 -11.33 -18.26
N GLN A 188 -20.96 -11.90 -18.88
CA GLN A 188 -21.19 -13.36 -18.82
C GLN A 188 -20.02 -14.17 -19.39
N SER A 189 -19.34 -13.65 -20.41
CA SER A 189 -18.16 -14.25 -21.03
C SER A 189 -16.92 -14.26 -20.13
N ARG A 190 -16.96 -13.59 -18.97
CA ARG A 190 -15.83 -13.49 -18.05
C ARG A 190 -16.06 -14.30 -16.77
N PRO A 191 -14.99 -14.88 -16.18
CA PRO A 191 -15.05 -15.48 -14.85
C PRO A 191 -15.43 -14.46 -13.78
N LEU A 192 -16.27 -14.85 -12.82
CA LEU A 192 -16.60 -14.03 -11.66
C LEU A 192 -15.35 -13.62 -10.87
N ALA A 193 -14.42 -14.56 -10.66
CA ALA A 193 -13.20 -14.36 -9.90
C ALA A 193 -12.29 -13.23 -10.45
N ASP A 194 -12.43 -12.87 -11.72
CA ASP A 194 -11.66 -11.77 -12.34
C ASP A 194 -12.07 -10.38 -11.81
N PHE A 195 -13.20 -10.28 -11.11
CA PHE A 195 -13.78 -9.04 -10.58
C PHE A 195 -13.91 -9.04 -9.06
N LEU A 196 -13.56 -10.15 -8.41
CA LEU A 196 -13.62 -10.26 -6.96
C LEU A 196 -12.44 -9.55 -6.29
N PRO A 197 -12.62 -9.03 -5.06
CA PRO A 197 -11.54 -8.59 -4.20
C PRO A 197 -10.55 -9.71 -3.86
N THR A 198 -9.30 -9.34 -3.54
CA THR A 198 -8.23 -10.28 -3.16
C THR A 198 -8.64 -11.20 -2.01
N LEU A 199 -9.34 -10.66 -1.00
CA LEU A 199 -9.82 -11.43 0.14
C LEU A 199 -10.78 -12.54 -0.30
N THR A 200 -11.76 -12.21 -1.14
CA THR A 200 -12.74 -13.18 -1.65
C THR A 200 -12.08 -14.23 -2.55
N ILE A 201 -11.12 -13.84 -3.38
CA ILE A 201 -10.34 -14.78 -4.20
C ILE A 201 -9.60 -15.78 -3.29
N LYS A 202 -8.93 -15.30 -2.23
CA LYS A 202 -8.24 -16.16 -1.26
C LYS A 202 -9.19 -17.06 -0.47
N ALA A 203 -10.39 -16.57 -0.14
CA ALA A 203 -11.42 -17.38 0.52
C ALA A 203 -11.86 -18.54 -0.39
N LYS A 204 -12.12 -18.27 -1.67
CA LYS A 204 -12.42 -19.30 -2.67
C LYS A 204 -11.26 -20.28 -2.84
N ASP A 205 -10.03 -19.77 -2.92
CA ASP A 205 -8.81 -20.59 -3.05
C ASP A 205 -8.70 -21.58 -1.88
N PHE A 206 -8.87 -21.07 -0.66
CA PHE A 206 -8.78 -21.89 0.54
C PHE A 206 -9.88 -22.95 0.62
N ALA A 207 -11.14 -22.59 0.34
CA ALA A 207 -12.23 -23.58 0.28
C ALA A 207 -11.97 -24.67 -0.78
N THR A 208 -11.37 -24.29 -1.91
CA THR A 208 -11.03 -25.22 -3.00
C THR A 208 -9.87 -26.14 -2.63
N GLU A 209 -8.83 -25.63 -1.95
CA GLU A 209 -7.76 -26.46 -1.39
C GLU A 209 -8.28 -27.44 -0.33
N LEU A 210 -9.14 -26.99 0.59
CA LEU A 210 -9.77 -27.87 1.59
C LEU A 210 -10.57 -28.98 0.93
N THR A 211 -11.36 -28.65 -0.09
CA THR A 211 -12.10 -29.66 -0.87
C THR A 211 -11.15 -30.64 -1.53
N SER A 212 -10.07 -30.15 -2.16
CA SER A 212 -9.07 -31.01 -2.81
C SER A 212 -8.41 -31.98 -1.84
N HIS A 213 -8.07 -31.49 -0.64
CA HIS A 213 -7.50 -32.30 0.43
C HIS A 213 -8.50 -33.39 0.88
N ASN A 214 -9.72 -32.99 1.22
CA ASN A 214 -10.72 -33.88 1.80
C ASN A 214 -11.22 -34.92 0.80
N VAL A 215 -11.29 -34.60 -0.49
CA VAL A 215 -11.64 -35.57 -1.55
C VAL A 215 -10.62 -36.71 -1.62
N VAL A 216 -9.34 -36.42 -1.42
CA VAL A 216 -8.28 -37.44 -1.40
C VAL A 216 -8.27 -38.19 -0.07
N GLU A 217 -8.27 -37.46 1.05
CA GLU A 217 -8.16 -38.03 2.39
C GLU A 217 -9.34 -38.95 2.74
N LYS A 218 -10.56 -38.58 2.35
CA LYS A 218 -11.80 -39.30 2.66
C LYS A 218 -12.26 -40.22 1.53
N ASP A 219 -11.47 -40.38 0.48
CA ASP A 219 -11.79 -41.15 -0.74
C ASP A 219 -13.21 -40.87 -1.28
N LEU A 220 -13.53 -39.58 -1.46
CA LEU A 220 -14.86 -39.16 -1.92
C LEU A 220 -15.00 -39.41 -3.42
N ASN A 221 -16.15 -39.93 -3.85
CA ASN A 221 -16.39 -40.32 -5.23
C ASN A 221 -17.73 -39.80 -5.77
N GLY A 222 -17.73 -39.45 -7.05
CA GLY A 222 -18.91 -38.97 -7.78
C GLY A 222 -19.42 -37.58 -7.35
N ASP A 223 -20.35 -37.06 -8.14
CA ASP A 223 -20.81 -35.68 -8.05
C ASP A 223 -21.38 -35.31 -6.68
N SER A 224 -22.18 -36.19 -6.07
CA SER A 224 -22.95 -35.88 -4.86
C SER A 224 -22.04 -35.65 -3.65
N GLN A 225 -21.12 -36.58 -3.39
CA GLN A 225 -20.21 -36.50 -2.23
C GLN A 225 -19.27 -35.30 -2.36
N ILE A 226 -18.70 -35.10 -3.55
CA ILE A 226 -17.75 -34.01 -3.82
C ILE A 226 -18.47 -32.65 -3.78
N THR A 227 -19.70 -32.56 -4.28
CA THR A 227 -20.52 -31.35 -4.17
C THR A 227 -20.76 -30.98 -2.72
N ASN A 228 -21.17 -31.94 -1.88
CA ASN A 228 -21.49 -31.69 -0.47
C ASN A 228 -20.25 -31.23 0.29
N GLU A 229 -19.12 -31.91 0.10
CA GLU A 229 -17.83 -31.51 0.68
C GLU A 229 -17.44 -30.10 0.25
N HIS A 230 -17.61 -29.75 -1.03
CA HIS A 230 -17.32 -28.40 -1.50
C HIS A 230 -18.23 -27.33 -0.89
N ILE A 231 -19.52 -27.63 -0.72
CA ILE A 231 -20.48 -26.74 -0.06
C ILE A 231 -20.08 -26.53 1.41
N GLU A 232 -19.82 -27.61 2.14
CA GLU A 232 -19.46 -27.56 3.56
C GLU A 232 -18.20 -26.73 3.80
N ASN A 233 -17.15 -26.93 2.99
CA ASN A 233 -15.93 -26.13 3.07
C ASN A 233 -16.19 -24.64 2.80
N ASN A 234 -17.02 -24.31 1.81
CA ASN A 234 -17.38 -22.91 1.52
C ASN A 234 -18.24 -22.29 2.64
N LEU A 235 -19.14 -23.05 3.26
CA LEU A 235 -19.91 -22.61 4.42
C LEU A 235 -19.00 -22.35 5.63
N ALA A 236 -18.00 -23.20 5.87
CA ALA A 236 -17.02 -23.01 6.94
C ALA A 236 -16.20 -21.74 6.73
N VAL A 237 -15.70 -21.51 5.51
CA VAL A 237 -14.98 -20.28 5.17
C VAL A 237 -15.89 -19.05 5.29
N ARG A 238 -17.15 -19.14 4.83
CA ARG A 238 -18.14 -18.06 4.99
C ARG A 238 -18.37 -17.73 6.46
N LYS A 239 -18.55 -18.74 7.32
CA LYS A 239 -18.78 -18.54 8.75
C LYS A 239 -17.62 -17.77 9.39
N MET A 240 -16.38 -18.18 9.10
CA MET A 240 -15.18 -17.50 9.58
C MET A 240 -15.11 -16.03 9.14
N LEU A 241 -15.46 -15.72 7.88
CA LEU A 241 -15.55 -14.34 7.41
C LEU A 241 -16.65 -13.55 8.14
N GLY A 242 -17.82 -14.18 8.35
CA GLY A 242 -18.96 -13.60 9.05
C GLY A 242 -18.67 -13.24 10.50
N GLU A 243 -17.90 -14.08 11.21
CA GLU A 243 -17.45 -13.82 12.60
C GLU A 243 -16.58 -12.55 12.71
N ARG A 244 -15.96 -12.12 11.60
CA ARG A 244 -15.20 -10.87 11.49
C ARG A 244 -15.99 -9.73 10.87
N GLY A 245 -17.30 -9.89 10.70
CA GLY A 245 -18.19 -8.88 10.10
C GLY A 245 -18.09 -8.79 8.57
N ILE A 246 -17.44 -9.75 7.92
CA ILE A 246 -17.21 -9.73 6.47
C ILE A 246 -18.27 -10.56 5.76
N LYS A 247 -19.05 -9.92 4.89
CA LYS A 247 -20.03 -10.57 4.00
C LYS A 247 -19.50 -10.53 2.56
N PRO A 248 -18.96 -11.64 2.02
CA PRO A 248 -18.33 -11.68 0.70
C PRO A 248 -19.19 -11.12 -0.44
N GLU A 249 -20.50 -11.34 -0.37
CA GLU A 249 -21.51 -10.90 -1.32
C GLU A 249 -21.78 -9.38 -1.31
N ASN A 250 -21.31 -8.67 -0.29
CA ASN A 250 -21.46 -7.23 -0.15
C ASN A 250 -20.17 -6.47 -0.49
N LEU A 251 -19.06 -7.18 -0.73
CA LEU A 251 -17.83 -6.54 -1.14
C LEU A 251 -17.96 -6.02 -2.59
N PRO A 252 -17.42 -4.82 -2.89
CA PRO A 252 -17.57 -4.20 -4.19
C PRO A 252 -16.80 -4.98 -5.27
N ALA A 253 -17.29 -4.88 -6.50
CA ALA A 253 -16.58 -5.34 -7.67
C ALA A 253 -15.30 -4.50 -7.86
N LEU A 254 -14.21 -5.14 -8.26
CA LEU A 254 -12.98 -4.46 -8.66
C LEU A 254 -12.79 -4.52 -10.18
N GLU A 255 -11.88 -3.69 -10.69
CA GLU A 255 -11.51 -3.69 -12.11
C GLU A 255 -11.14 -5.11 -12.56
N ASP A 256 -11.48 -5.43 -13.81
CA ASP A 256 -11.09 -6.66 -14.47
C ASP A 256 -9.59 -6.96 -14.30
N ILE A 257 -9.27 -8.10 -13.69
CA ILE A 257 -7.91 -8.51 -13.39
C ILE A 257 -7.01 -8.61 -14.62
N LYS A 258 -7.55 -8.91 -15.82
CA LYS A 258 -6.75 -8.93 -17.05
C LYS A 258 -6.33 -7.52 -17.47
N LYS A 259 -7.13 -6.49 -17.17
CA LYS A 259 -6.72 -5.10 -17.39
C LYS A 259 -5.63 -4.71 -16.40
N VAL A 260 -5.77 -5.12 -15.13
CA VAL A 260 -4.75 -4.91 -14.09
C VAL A 260 -3.43 -5.56 -14.49
N GLN A 261 -3.45 -6.84 -14.90
CA GLN A 261 -2.26 -7.54 -15.39
C GLN A 261 -1.56 -6.78 -16.52
N ARG A 262 -2.31 -6.36 -17.55
CA ARG A 262 -1.73 -5.62 -18.68
C ARG A 262 -1.09 -4.30 -18.25
N LYS A 263 -1.64 -3.62 -17.24
CA LYS A 263 -1.02 -2.40 -16.68
C LYS A 263 0.31 -2.74 -16.01
N LEU A 264 0.34 -3.78 -15.17
CA LEU A 264 1.56 -4.25 -14.49
C LEU A 264 2.66 -4.63 -15.48
N ASP A 265 2.34 -5.45 -16.48
CA ASP A 265 3.29 -5.88 -17.53
C ASP A 265 3.80 -4.69 -18.36
N GLY A 266 2.90 -3.73 -18.64
CA GLY A 266 3.24 -2.52 -19.37
C GLY A 266 4.21 -1.64 -18.61
N ASP A 267 4.03 -1.50 -17.31
CA ASP A 267 4.91 -0.70 -16.46
C ASP A 267 6.27 -1.38 -16.23
N GLU A 268 6.31 -2.70 -16.09
CA GLU A 268 7.57 -3.45 -16.06
C GLU A 268 8.38 -3.26 -17.36
N LYS A 269 7.72 -3.36 -18.53
CA LYS A 269 8.38 -3.11 -19.82
C LYS A 269 8.92 -1.69 -19.95
N LYS A 270 8.23 -0.68 -19.40
CA LYS A 270 8.72 0.70 -19.38
C LYS A 270 9.97 0.84 -18.51
N ILE A 271 9.98 0.21 -17.33
CA ILE A 271 11.14 0.22 -16.42
C ILE A 271 12.35 -0.42 -17.11
N LEU A 272 12.19 -1.62 -17.68
CA LEU A 272 13.28 -2.33 -18.38
C LEU A 272 13.86 -1.51 -19.54
N LYS A 273 13.03 -0.76 -20.26
CA LYS A 273 13.48 0.14 -21.34
C LYS A 273 14.24 1.37 -20.84
N GLN A 274 13.89 1.88 -19.66
CA GLN A 274 14.60 3.01 -19.04
C GLN A 274 15.95 2.58 -18.47
N THR A 275 16.04 1.38 -17.88
CA THR A 275 17.30 0.82 -17.35
C THR A 275 18.30 0.51 -18.47
N LYS A 276 17.84 0.14 -19.67
CA LYS A 276 18.70 -0.08 -20.86
C LYS A 276 19.17 1.21 -21.57
N LYS A 277 18.61 2.37 -21.21
CA LYS A 277 18.97 3.68 -21.78
C LYS A 277 19.92 4.49 -20.89
N LYS A 278 20.26 3.98 -19.72
CA LYS A 278 21.35 4.46 -18.87
C LYS A 278 22.56 3.56 -19.08
#